data_AF-A0A961S421-F1
#
_entry.id   AF-A0A961S421-F1
#
_cell.length_a   1.000
_cell.length_b   1.000
_cell.length_c   1.000
_cell.angle_alpha   90.00
_cell.angle_beta   90.00
_cell.angle_gamma   90.00
#
_symmetry.space_group_name_H-M   'P 1'
#
loop_
_entity.id
_entity.type
_entity.pdbx_description
1 polymer ?
#
loop_
_entity_poly.entity_id
_entity_poly.type
_entity_poly.pdbx_seq_one_letter_code
_entity_poly.pdbx_strand_id
1 'polypeptide(L)'
;MDPRRIETLRAIMKALRTPVTGCPWDLEQSFETIAPYTIEEAYEVADAIARGSRSELCEELGDLLLQAVYHAQMADEEGSFTFDDVVEAVCTKMIRRHPHVFGDDEARSAKLAKGFWEDAKARERKDQPKAGGLLDQVPAALPGLTRAVKLQAKA
;
A
#
# COMPACT_ATOMS: atom_id res chain seq x y z
N MET A 1 -21.48 -14.23 7.43
CA MET A 1 -20.12 -14.17 6.82
C MET A 1 -19.11 -14.19 7.97
N ASP A 2 -17.97 -14.90 7.85
CA ASP A 2 -16.93 -14.91 8.92
C ASP A 2 -16.12 -13.60 8.84
N PRO A 3 -16.16 -12.70 9.84
CA PRO A 3 -15.51 -11.39 9.78
C PRO A 3 -13.97 -11.45 9.81
N ARG A 4 -13.37 -12.63 10.03
CA ARG A 4 -11.91 -12.79 10.11
C ARG A 4 -11.24 -13.06 8.76
N ARG A 5 -12.01 -13.09 7.69
CA ARG A 5 -11.55 -13.43 6.33
C ARG A 5 -11.49 -12.20 5.45
N ILE A 6 -10.41 -12.05 4.69
CA ILE A 6 -10.25 -10.94 3.74
C ILE A 6 -11.33 -10.97 2.66
N GLU A 7 -11.80 -12.16 2.28
CA GLU A 7 -12.90 -12.34 1.32
C GLU A 7 -14.21 -11.74 1.85
N THR A 8 -14.41 -11.74 3.17
CA THR A 8 -15.58 -11.10 3.78
C THR A 8 -15.50 -9.59 3.65
N LEU A 9 -14.34 -8.98 3.89
CA LEU A 9 -14.15 -7.53 3.69
C LEU A 9 -14.36 -7.14 2.21
N ARG A 10 -13.80 -7.92 1.28
CA ARG A 10 -14.01 -7.75 -0.17
C ARG A 10 -15.51 -7.83 -0.52
N ALA A 11 -16.22 -8.81 0.04
CA ALA A 11 -17.66 -8.98 -0.21
C ALA A 11 -18.49 -7.82 0.35
N ILE A 12 -18.13 -7.28 1.53
CA ILE A 12 -18.77 -6.10 2.12
C ILE A 12 -18.56 -4.90 1.20
N MET A 13 -17.33 -4.61 0.79
CA MET A 13 -17.02 -3.47 -0.09
C MET A 13 -17.77 -3.56 -1.42
N LYS A 14 -17.77 -4.75 -2.05
CA LYS A 14 -18.55 -5.00 -3.26
C LYS A 14 -20.05 -4.74 -3.06
N ALA A 15 -20.62 -5.19 -1.93
CA ALA A 15 -22.03 -4.97 -1.62
C ALA A 15 -22.34 -3.47 -1.44
N LEU A 16 -21.47 -2.73 -0.73
CA LEU A 16 -21.60 -1.29 -0.53
C LEU A 16 -21.56 -0.51 -1.85
N ARG A 17 -20.78 -0.97 -2.83
CA ARG A 17 -20.64 -0.34 -4.14
C ARG A 17 -21.46 -0.99 -5.27
N THR A 18 -22.37 -1.91 -4.94
CA THR A 18 -23.25 -2.49 -5.96
C THR A 18 -24.29 -1.45 -6.42
N PRO A 19 -24.44 -1.16 -7.73
CA PRO A 19 -25.46 -0.23 -8.20
C PRO A 19 -26.85 -0.62 -7.72
N VAL A 20 -27.70 0.37 -7.43
CA VAL A 20 -29.09 0.21 -6.95
C VAL A 20 -29.22 -0.29 -5.51
N THR A 21 -28.44 -1.29 -5.09
CA THR A 21 -28.56 -1.91 -3.75
C THR A 21 -27.51 -1.45 -2.75
N GLY A 22 -26.46 -0.79 -3.22
CA GLY A 22 -25.34 -0.29 -2.42
C GLY A 22 -25.67 0.97 -1.63
N CYS A 23 -24.67 1.44 -0.91
CA CYS A 23 -24.70 2.69 -0.17
C CYS A 23 -24.50 3.87 -1.15
N PRO A 24 -25.40 4.88 -1.16
CA PRO A 24 -25.26 6.02 -2.06
C PRO A 24 -23.95 6.79 -1.87
N TRP A 25 -23.51 6.96 -0.61
CA TRP A 25 -22.25 7.64 -0.32
C TRP A 25 -21.08 6.86 -0.92
N ASP A 26 -21.05 5.53 -0.75
CA ASP A 26 -19.97 4.72 -1.29
C ASP A 26 -19.95 4.79 -2.82
N LEU A 27 -21.09 4.62 -3.48
CA LEU A 27 -21.22 4.68 -4.94
C LEU A 27 -20.72 6.01 -5.55
N GLU A 28 -20.84 7.12 -4.83
CA GLU A 28 -20.40 8.45 -5.28
C GLU A 28 -18.88 8.67 -5.19
N GLN A 29 -18.14 7.80 -4.49
CA GLN A 29 -16.71 7.99 -4.28
C GLN A 29 -15.87 7.64 -5.52
N SER A 30 -14.76 8.36 -5.69
CA SER A 30 -13.72 8.13 -6.69
C SER A 30 -12.35 7.88 -6.03
N PHE A 31 -11.34 7.53 -6.83
CA PHE A 31 -9.96 7.40 -6.33
C PHE A 31 -9.48 8.68 -5.63
N GLU A 32 -9.82 9.86 -6.18
CA GLU A 32 -9.42 11.15 -5.64
C GLU A 32 -10.14 11.49 -4.33
N THR A 33 -11.41 11.09 -4.17
CA THR A 33 -12.15 11.38 -2.95
C THR A 33 -11.74 10.45 -1.79
N ILE A 34 -11.29 9.23 -2.09
CA ILE A 34 -10.81 8.26 -1.08
C ILE A 34 -9.34 8.47 -0.68
N ALA A 35 -8.51 9.05 -1.56
CA ALA A 35 -7.09 9.24 -1.30
C ALA A 35 -6.75 10.02 0.00
N PRO A 36 -7.47 11.10 0.39
CA PRO A 36 -7.25 11.78 1.67
C PRO A 36 -7.44 10.86 2.88
N TYR A 37 -8.49 10.05 2.90
CA TYR A 37 -8.77 9.10 3.99
C TYR A 37 -7.63 8.09 4.13
N THR A 38 -7.06 7.61 3.02
CA THR A 38 -5.87 6.72 3.05
C THR A 38 -4.68 7.36 3.78
N ILE A 39 -4.51 8.68 3.65
CA ILE A 39 -3.44 9.41 4.33
C ILE A 39 -3.77 9.58 5.81
N GLU A 40 -5.02 9.91 6.13
CA GLU A 40 -5.53 10.04 7.50
C GLU A 40 -5.32 8.75 8.29
N GLU A 41 -5.74 7.59 7.78
CA GLU A 41 -5.56 6.31 8.49
C GLU A 41 -4.08 5.95 8.68
N ALA A 42 -3.20 6.33 7.75
CA ALA A 42 -1.77 6.13 7.92
C ALA A 42 -1.19 6.98 9.06
N TYR A 43 -1.77 8.16 9.32
CA TYR A 43 -1.42 9.00 10.47
C TYR A 43 -1.99 8.45 11.77
N GLU A 44 -3.23 7.97 11.77
CA GLU A 44 -3.85 7.33 12.95
C GLU A 44 -3.09 6.07 13.38
N VAL A 45 -2.65 5.23 12.43
CA VAL A 45 -1.75 4.09 12.70
C VAL A 45 -0.46 4.58 13.40
N ALA A 46 0.14 5.65 12.91
CA ALA A 46 1.38 6.19 13.48
C ALA A 46 1.15 6.76 14.89
N ASP A 47 0.02 7.43 15.12
CA ASP A 47 -0.36 7.98 16.41
C ASP A 47 -0.67 6.87 17.44
N ALA A 48 -1.42 5.83 17.06
CA ALA A 48 -1.68 4.67 17.91
C ALA A 48 -0.38 3.97 18.35
N ILE A 49 0.61 3.87 17.45
CA ILE A 49 1.96 3.37 17.78
C ILE A 49 2.65 4.30 18.79
N ALA A 50 2.61 5.61 18.57
CA ALA A 50 3.25 6.59 19.44
C ALA A 50 2.67 6.59 20.86
N ARG A 51 1.35 6.39 20.98
CA ARG A 51 0.63 6.24 22.26
C ARG A 51 0.78 4.85 22.89
N GLY A 52 1.35 3.88 22.17
CA GLY A 52 1.49 2.50 22.64
C GLY A 52 0.17 1.73 22.73
N SER A 53 -0.88 2.22 22.09
CA SER A 53 -2.23 1.66 22.13
C SER A 53 -2.36 0.51 21.13
N ARG A 54 -2.41 -0.73 21.64
CA ARG A 54 -2.50 -1.92 20.78
C ARG A 54 -3.91 -2.20 20.25
N SER A 55 -4.93 -1.77 20.99
CA SER A 55 -6.32 -1.89 20.55
C SER A 55 -6.59 -0.95 19.38
N GLU A 56 -6.26 0.35 19.53
CA GLU A 56 -6.41 1.33 18.44
C GLU A 56 -5.54 0.93 17.25
N LEU A 57 -4.28 0.51 17.47
CA LEU A 57 -3.45 0.04 16.35
C LEU A 57 -4.11 -1.07 15.52
N CYS A 58 -4.86 -1.98 16.15
CA CYS A 58 -5.57 -3.03 15.43
C CYS A 58 -6.75 -2.48 14.60
N GLU A 59 -7.43 -1.46 15.12
CA GLU A 59 -8.55 -0.76 14.47
C GLU A 59 -8.04 0.05 13.27
N GLU A 60 -7.06 0.91 13.47
CA GLU A 60 -6.49 1.77 12.42
C GLU A 60 -5.82 0.97 11.29
N LEU A 61 -5.21 -0.19 11.61
CA LEU A 61 -4.69 -1.09 10.58
C LEU A 61 -5.82 -1.73 9.75
N GLY A 62 -6.99 -1.93 10.35
CA GLY A 62 -8.20 -2.37 9.67
C GLY A 62 -8.74 -1.29 8.73
N ASP A 63 -8.79 -0.04 9.19
CA ASP A 63 -9.27 1.08 8.38
C ASP A 63 -8.31 1.40 7.24
N LEU A 64 -7.00 1.36 7.48
CA LEU A 64 -6.01 1.47 6.41
C LEU A 64 -6.14 0.32 5.38
N LEU A 65 -6.44 -0.90 5.83
CA LEU A 65 -6.70 -2.03 4.94
C LEU A 65 -8.01 -1.84 4.14
N LEU A 66 -9.05 -1.27 4.76
CA LEU A 66 -10.31 -0.92 4.10
C LEU A 66 -10.05 0.00 2.91
N GLN A 67 -9.22 1.05 3.07
CA GLN A 67 -8.91 1.98 1.98
C GLN A 67 -8.25 1.27 0.78
N ALA A 68 -7.35 0.31 1.01
CA ALA A 68 -6.75 -0.49 -0.06
C ALA A 68 -7.77 -1.37 -0.79
N VAL A 69 -8.70 -2.00 -0.05
CA VAL A 69 -9.80 -2.78 -0.63
C VAL A 69 -10.75 -1.88 -1.42
N TYR A 70 -11.01 -0.67 -0.93
CA TYR A 70 -11.86 0.32 -1.58
C TYR A 70 -11.34 0.68 -2.98
N HIS A 71 -10.06 1.08 -3.08
CA HIS A 71 -9.44 1.39 -4.36
C HIS A 71 -9.40 0.19 -5.30
N ALA A 72 -9.12 -1.02 -4.78
CA ALA A 72 -9.15 -2.23 -5.59
C ALA A 72 -10.55 -2.58 -6.11
N GLN A 73 -11.61 -2.30 -5.34
CA GLN A 73 -12.99 -2.48 -5.78
C GLN A 73 -13.36 -1.48 -6.89
N MET A 74 -12.97 -0.21 -6.77
CA MET A 74 -13.17 0.79 -7.84
C MET A 74 -12.40 0.44 -9.11
N ALA A 75 -11.17 -0.08 -8.97
CA ALA A 75 -10.36 -0.52 -10.11
C ALA A 75 -10.98 -1.75 -10.82
N ASP A 76 -11.54 -2.69 -10.07
CA ASP A 76 -12.25 -3.85 -10.64
C ASP A 76 -13.52 -3.41 -11.38
N GLU A 77 -14.26 -2.43 -10.84
CA GLU A 77 -15.46 -1.85 -11.48
C GLU A 77 -15.18 -1.23 -12.85
N GLU A 78 -14.05 -0.55 -13.03
CA GLU A 78 -13.64 0.03 -14.32
C GLU A 78 -12.80 -0.92 -15.19
N GLY A 79 -12.50 -2.13 -14.71
CA GLY A 79 -11.74 -3.15 -15.42
C GLY A 79 -10.24 -2.89 -15.54
N SER A 80 -9.64 -2.12 -14.62
CA SER A 80 -8.22 -1.77 -14.64
C SER A 80 -7.34 -2.79 -13.91
N PHE A 81 -7.67 -3.14 -12.67
CA PHE A 81 -7.01 -4.22 -11.90
C PHE A 81 -7.89 -4.70 -10.74
N THR A 82 -7.57 -5.86 -10.18
CA THR A 82 -8.28 -6.49 -9.07
C THR A 82 -7.50 -6.41 -7.76
N PHE A 83 -8.15 -6.71 -6.64
CA PHE A 83 -7.46 -6.88 -5.36
C PHE A 83 -6.38 -7.98 -5.41
N ASP A 84 -6.61 -9.04 -6.20
CA ASP A 84 -5.66 -10.15 -6.30
C ASP A 84 -4.38 -9.69 -7.04
N ASP A 85 -4.50 -8.79 -8.02
CA ASP A 85 -3.34 -8.15 -8.68
C ASP A 85 -2.53 -7.28 -7.70
N VAL A 86 -3.20 -6.57 -6.78
CA VAL A 86 -2.53 -5.79 -5.71
C VAL A 86 -1.72 -6.71 -4.79
N VAL A 87 -2.31 -7.85 -4.40
CA VAL A 87 -1.67 -8.87 -3.57
C VAL A 87 -0.48 -9.49 -4.31
N GLU A 88 -0.65 -9.87 -5.58
CA GLU A 88 0.43 -10.41 -6.40
C GLU A 88 1.59 -9.42 -6.52
N ALA A 89 1.29 -8.14 -6.78
CA ALA A 89 2.30 -7.10 -6.91
C ALA A 89 3.12 -6.91 -5.63
N VAL A 90 2.50 -6.96 -4.45
CA VAL A 90 3.24 -6.85 -3.18
C VAL A 90 3.99 -8.15 -2.84
N CYS A 91 3.38 -9.32 -3.03
CA CYS A 91 4.01 -10.61 -2.75
C CYS A 91 5.23 -10.84 -3.63
N THR A 92 5.11 -10.68 -4.95
CA THR A 92 6.21 -10.84 -5.91
C THR A 92 7.37 -9.89 -5.58
N LYS A 93 7.06 -8.63 -5.27
CA LYS A 93 8.06 -7.63 -4.85
C LYS A 93 8.75 -8.04 -3.54
N MET A 94 8.01 -8.51 -2.55
CA MET A 94 8.57 -8.89 -1.25
C MET A 94 9.44 -10.14 -1.35
N ILE A 95 9.01 -11.16 -2.10
CA ILE A 95 9.80 -12.38 -2.35
C ILE A 95 11.11 -12.01 -3.05
N ARG A 96 11.04 -11.22 -4.14
CA ARG A 96 12.22 -10.77 -4.89
C ARG A 96 13.21 -9.97 -4.03
N ARG A 97 12.72 -9.12 -3.12
CA ARG A 97 13.56 -8.27 -2.26
C ARG A 97 14.16 -9.01 -1.06
N HIS A 98 13.75 -10.25 -0.79
CA HIS A 98 14.23 -11.04 0.34
C HIS A 98 14.71 -12.43 -0.09
N PRO A 99 15.68 -12.55 -1.01
CA PRO A 99 16.21 -13.84 -1.43
C PRO A 99 16.96 -14.56 -0.30
N HIS A 100 17.44 -13.83 0.71
CA HIS A 100 18.00 -14.42 1.93
C HIS A 100 16.95 -15.16 2.79
N VAL A 101 15.65 -14.90 2.57
CA VAL A 101 14.54 -15.63 3.21
C VAL A 101 13.92 -16.64 2.24
N PHE A 102 13.66 -16.23 1.00
CA PHE A 102 12.86 -16.99 0.03
C PHE A 102 13.66 -17.64 -1.11
N GLY A 103 14.96 -17.36 -1.21
CA GLY A 103 15.85 -17.91 -2.24
C GLY A 103 16.44 -19.27 -1.85
N ASP A 104 17.36 -19.74 -2.71
CA ASP A 104 18.13 -20.96 -2.54
C ASP A 104 19.18 -20.87 -1.42
N ASP A 105 19.87 -21.98 -1.16
CA ASP A 105 20.84 -22.09 -0.06
C ASP A 105 22.02 -21.10 -0.20
N GLU A 106 22.40 -20.76 -1.42
CA GLU A 106 23.43 -19.76 -1.72
C GLU A 106 22.95 -18.35 -1.35
N ALA A 107 21.72 -17.99 -1.72
CA ALA A 107 21.10 -16.73 -1.37
C ALA A 107 20.86 -16.55 0.14
N ARG A 108 20.53 -17.63 0.85
CA ARG A 108 20.36 -17.64 2.33
C ARG A 108 21.67 -17.47 3.08
N SER A 109 22.76 -18.01 2.53
CA SER A 109 24.10 -17.95 3.13
C SER A 109 24.76 -16.58 3.00
N ALA A 110 24.32 -15.77 2.03
CA ALA A 110 24.73 -14.38 1.88
C ALA A 110 24.14 -13.53 3.02
N LYS A 111 24.86 -13.45 4.15
CA LYS A 111 24.52 -12.60 5.30
C LYS A 111 24.10 -11.20 4.83
N LEU A 112 22.92 -10.77 5.31
CA LEU A 112 22.34 -9.44 5.13
C LEU A 112 23.37 -8.32 5.33
N ALA A 113 23.97 -7.83 4.23
CA ALA A 113 24.68 -6.58 4.27
C ALA A 113 23.65 -5.46 4.46
N LYS A 114 23.84 -4.60 5.47
CA LYS A 114 23.19 -3.28 5.56
C LYS A 114 23.39 -2.57 4.22
N GLY A 115 22.36 -2.53 3.38
CA GLY A 115 22.44 -1.99 2.01
C GLY A 115 21.69 -2.81 0.96
N PHE A 116 21.51 -4.12 1.19
CA PHE A 116 20.85 -5.01 0.21
C PHE A 116 19.44 -4.53 -0.19
N TRP A 117 18.69 -3.96 0.75
CA TRP A 117 17.35 -3.44 0.50
C TRP A 117 17.33 -2.18 -0.38
N GLU A 118 18.26 -1.26 -0.15
CA GLU A 118 18.41 -0.07 -0.98
C GLU A 118 18.93 -0.42 -2.38
N ASP A 119 19.84 -1.41 -2.48
CA ASP A 119 20.34 -1.93 -3.75
C ASP A 119 19.24 -2.62 -4.57
N ALA A 120 18.40 -3.44 -3.93
CA ALA A 120 17.25 -4.09 -4.58
C ALA A 120 16.25 -3.04 -5.11
N LYS A 121 15.95 -2.01 -4.31
CA LYS A 121 15.16 -0.86 -4.79
C LYS A 121 15.84 -0.12 -5.93
N ALA A 122 17.17 0.05 -5.90
CA ALA A 122 17.92 0.76 -6.93
C ALA A 122 17.91 0.02 -8.27
N ARG A 123 17.95 -1.32 -8.25
CA ARG A 123 17.85 -2.15 -9.45
C ARG A 123 16.47 -2.04 -10.10
N GLU A 124 15.40 -2.14 -9.31
CA GLU A 124 14.02 -1.97 -9.81
C GLU A 124 13.77 -0.59 -10.44
N ARG A 125 14.43 0.47 -9.92
CA ARG A 125 14.36 1.82 -10.50
C ARG A 125 15.03 1.94 -11.88
N LYS A 126 15.98 1.07 -12.21
CA LYS A 126 16.64 1.06 -13.53
C LYS A 126 15.79 0.42 -14.61
N ASP A 127 14.89 -0.48 -14.22
CA ASP A 127 14.04 -1.26 -15.14
C ASP A 127 12.70 -0.57 -15.46
N GLN A 128 12.37 0.54 -14.77
CA GLN A 128 11.22 1.39 -15.11
C GLN A 128 11.61 2.44 -16.17
N PRO A 129 10.73 2.74 -17.16
CA PRO A 129 10.98 3.84 -18.09
C PRO A 129 11.18 5.14 -17.30
N LYS A 130 12.27 5.86 -17.58
CA LYS A 130 12.63 7.11 -16.88
C LYS A 130 11.56 8.18 -17.12
N ALA A 131 10.56 8.27 -16.25
CA ALA A 131 9.72 9.43 -16.13
C ALA A 131 10.35 10.39 -15.11
N GLY A 132 11.00 11.44 -15.60
CA GLY A 132 11.46 12.57 -14.78
C GLY A 132 12.83 12.45 -14.11
N GLY A 133 13.33 13.58 -13.60
CA GLY A 133 14.56 13.70 -12.84
C GLY A 133 14.49 13.00 -11.48
N LEU A 134 15.65 12.86 -10.81
CA LEU A 134 15.78 12.13 -9.54
C LEU A 134 14.81 12.63 -8.44
N LEU A 135 14.43 13.91 -8.50
CA LEU A 135 13.52 14.59 -7.57
C LEU A 135 12.03 14.38 -7.89
N ASP A 136 11.67 14.05 -9.13
CA ASP A 136 10.28 13.79 -9.57
C ASP A 136 9.72 12.50 -8.94
N GLN A 137 10.61 11.71 -8.33
CA GLN A 137 10.30 10.48 -7.62
C GLN A 137 9.93 10.70 -6.14
N VAL A 138 9.77 11.95 -5.68
CA VAL A 138 9.25 12.25 -4.34
C VAL A 138 7.76 12.57 -4.44
N PRO A 139 6.86 11.74 -3.87
CA PRO A 139 5.42 11.98 -3.99
C PRO A 139 5.03 13.38 -3.52
N ALA A 140 4.28 14.09 -4.35
CA ALA A 140 3.83 15.46 -4.06
C ALA A 140 2.90 15.51 -2.84
N ALA A 141 2.12 14.45 -2.62
CA ALA A 141 1.17 14.33 -1.52
C ALA A 141 1.82 14.13 -0.13
N LEU A 142 3.14 13.97 -0.04
CA LEU A 142 3.81 13.90 1.26
C LEU A 142 3.75 15.26 1.97
N PRO A 143 3.51 15.31 3.30
CA PRO A 143 3.55 16.56 4.03
C PRO A 143 4.89 17.26 3.90
N GLY A 144 4.84 18.61 3.89
CA GLY A 144 5.94 19.46 3.43
C GLY A 144 7.31 19.14 4.03
N LEU A 145 7.37 18.89 5.35
CA LEU A 145 8.61 18.53 6.05
C LEU A 145 9.13 17.14 5.65
N THR A 146 8.26 16.13 5.61
CA THR A 146 8.61 14.77 5.15
C THR A 146 9.07 14.77 3.71
N ARG A 147 8.40 15.55 2.86
CA ARG A 147 8.76 15.75 1.46
C ARG A 147 10.12 16.42 1.34
N ALA A 148 10.39 17.48 2.12
CA ALA A 148 11.67 18.18 2.15
C ALA A 148 12.83 17.27 2.58
N VAL A 149 12.65 16.45 3.64
CA VAL A 149 13.66 15.47 4.07
C VAL A 149 13.95 14.46 2.97
N LYS A 150 12.93 13.94 2.28
CA LYS A 150 13.13 13.00 1.17
C LYS A 150 13.76 13.65 -0.06
N LEU A 151 13.46 14.92 -0.35
CA LEU A 151 14.11 15.67 -1.41
C LEU A 151 15.59 15.90 -1.09
N GLN A 152 15.91 16.29 0.15
CA GLN A 152 17.30 16.48 0.60
C GLN A 152 18.09 15.17 0.56
N ALA A 153 17.51 14.05 0.97
CA ALA A 153 18.17 12.74 0.91
C ALA A 153 18.45 12.26 -0.53
N LYS A 154 17.83 12.88 -1.54
CA LYS A 154 18.00 12.55 -2.96
C LYS A 154 18.80 13.60 -3.74
N ALA A 155 19.08 14.77 -3.14
CA ALA A 155 19.91 15.83 -3.70
C ALA A 155 21.39 15.57 -3.38
#